data_AF-G4ZBC1-F1
#
_entry.id   AF-G4ZBC1-F1
#
_cell.length_a   1.000
_cell.length_b   1.000
_cell.length_c   1.000
_cell.angle_alpha   90.00
_cell.angle_beta   90.00
_cell.angle_gamma   90.00
#
_symmetry.space_group_name_H-M   'P 1'
#
loop_
_entity.id
_entity.type
_entity.pdbx_description
1 polymer ?
#
loop_
_entity_poly.entity_id
_entity_poly.type
_entity_poly.pdbx_seq_one_letter_code
_entity_poly.pdbx_strand_id
1 'polypeptide(L)'
;MVLEKVDWKDVGPTLLSALTGEDSRSIMETALGVARELESGEAQQELLKLAVENVVKLKDSQLCSSNSLEDLWRLVLRHGDDDMLETVANKFKQMTPRLLHYTVYVFAHQLSDIDIPASRSAVLASIAALRTEWLQSQIEVLEKPFSWEMPTAEFPDTAEVETFLRGPEARMTTEDVISFAKDDAESYA
;
A
#
# COMPACT_ATOMS: atom_id res chain seq x y z
N MET A 1 -6.94 33.31 -21.26
CA MET A 1 -6.79 33.84 -19.89
C MET A 1 -8.11 34.52 -19.51
N VAL A 2 -9.06 33.76 -18.93
CA VAL A 2 -10.44 34.23 -18.64
C VAL A 2 -10.78 34.14 -17.13
N LEU A 3 -9.87 33.63 -16.30
CA LEU A 3 -10.12 33.41 -14.87
C LEU A 3 -9.66 34.57 -13.95
N GLU A 4 -9.08 35.65 -14.47
CA GLU A 4 -8.58 36.77 -13.64
C GLU A 4 -9.70 37.68 -13.06
N LYS A 5 -10.98 37.43 -13.36
CA LYS A 5 -12.09 38.33 -13.00
C LYS A 5 -13.25 37.68 -12.24
N VAL A 6 -13.11 36.42 -11.85
CA VAL A 6 -14.17 35.72 -11.14
C VAL A 6 -13.65 35.39 -9.75
N ASP A 7 -14.24 36.01 -8.73
CA ASP A 7 -13.89 35.73 -7.34
C ASP A 7 -14.28 34.27 -7.02
N TRP A 8 -13.41 33.56 -6.31
CA TRP A 8 -13.71 32.21 -5.84
C TRP A 8 -15.03 32.17 -5.06
N LYS A 9 -15.37 33.24 -4.33
CA LYS A 9 -16.65 33.33 -3.61
C LYS A 9 -17.88 33.22 -4.51
N ASP A 10 -17.78 33.63 -5.76
CA ASP A 10 -18.89 33.61 -6.71
C ASP A 10 -19.07 32.23 -7.37
N VAL A 11 -17.98 31.47 -7.54
CA VAL A 11 -18.00 30.19 -8.29
C VAL A 11 -17.70 28.95 -7.47
N GLY A 12 -16.97 29.08 -6.36
CA GLY A 12 -16.51 28.00 -5.51
C GLY A 12 -17.64 27.10 -5.03
N PRO A 13 -18.73 27.64 -4.44
CA PRO A 13 -19.86 26.81 -4.00
C PRO A 13 -20.50 26.01 -5.14
N THR A 14 -20.64 26.63 -6.32
CA THR A 14 -21.23 25.96 -7.50
C THR A 14 -20.30 24.88 -8.03
N LEU A 15 -18.99 25.16 -8.12
CA LEU A 15 -17.99 24.20 -8.58
C LEU A 15 -17.90 23.00 -7.62
N LEU A 16 -17.76 23.25 -6.32
CA LEU A 16 -17.72 22.20 -5.30
C LEU A 16 -18.99 21.36 -5.33
N SER A 17 -20.16 21.99 -5.47
CA SER A 17 -21.43 21.27 -5.63
C SER A 17 -21.45 20.43 -6.91
N ALA A 18 -20.91 20.91 -8.03
CA ALA A 18 -20.85 20.15 -9.28
C ALA A 18 -19.89 18.96 -9.20
N LEU A 19 -18.87 19.07 -8.34
CA LEU A 19 -17.93 17.99 -8.03
C LEU A 19 -18.48 17.01 -6.98
N THR A 20 -19.70 17.20 -6.48
CA THR A 20 -20.36 16.18 -5.65
C THR A 20 -21.05 15.15 -6.55
N GLY A 21 -20.52 13.93 -6.54
CA GLY A 21 -21.05 12.77 -7.29
C GLY A 21 -20.97 11.49 -6.44
N GLU A 22 -21.33 10.34 -7.02
CA GLU A 22 -21.27 9.06 -6.30
C GLU A 22 -19.87 8.43 -6.31
N ASP A 23 -19.02 8.74 -7.31
CA ASP A 23 -17.69 8.13 -7.43
C ASP A 23 -16.60 8.98 -6.75
N SER A 24 -16.26 8.60 -5.52
CA SER A 24 -15.17 9.24 -4.76
C SER A 24 -13.84 9.28 -5.50
N ARG A 25 -13.56 8.32 -6.39
CA ARG A 25 -12.30 8.33 -7.16
C ARG A 25 -12.31 9.45 -8.16
N SER A 26 -13.34 9.53 -9.01
CA SER A 26 -13.49 10.61 -9.98
C SER A 26 -13.49 11.99 -9.31
N ILE A 27 -14.13 12.14 -8.14
CA ILE A 27 -14.15 13.40 -7.39
C ILE A 27 -12.74 13.78 -6.94
N MET A 28 -12.03 12.85 -6.30
CA MET A 28 -10.64 13.05 -5.87
C MET A 28 -9.75 13.45 -7.05
N GLU A 29 -9.79 12.69 -8.14
CA GLU A 29 -8.92 12.92 -9.32
C GLU A 29 -9.23 14.28 -9.98
N THR A 30 -10.52 14.64 -10.09
CA THR A 30 -10.92 15.94 -10.67
C THR A 30 -10.55 17.10 -9.75
N ALA A 31 -10.80 16.98 -8.45
CA ALA A 31 -10.47 18.03 -7.48
C ALA A 31 -8.95 18.29 -7.43
N LEU A 32 -8.12 17.24 -7.41
CA LEU A 32 -6.67 17.35 -7.50
C LEU A 32 -6.23 17.99 -8.83
N GLY A 33 -6.84 17.58 -9.94
CA GLY A 33 -6.57 18.14 -11.26
C GLY A 33 -6.83 19.64 -11.32
N VAL A 34 -7.93 20.12 -10.75
CA VAL A 34 -8.23 21.56 -10.70
C VAL A 34 -7.31 22.28 -9.70
N ALA A 35 -7.11 21.73 -8.50
CA ALA A 35 -6.26 22.34 -7.47
C ALA A 35 -4.82 22.56 -7.94
N ARG A 36 -4.29 21.66 -8.77
CA ARG A 36 -2.94 21.76 -9.35
C ARG A 36 -2.74 22.99 -10.23
N GLU A 37 -3.78 23.44 -10.91
CA GLU A 37 -3.72 24.57 -11.86
C GLU A 37 -4.02 25.92 -11.18
N LEU A 38 -4.37 25.92 -9.89
CA LEU A 38 -4.69 27.11 -9.13
C LEU A 38 -3.47 27.62 -8.36
N GLU A 39 -3.40 28.95 -8.19
CA GLU A 39 -2.45 29.57 -7.27
C GLU A 39 -2.81 29.23 -5.81
N SER A 40 -1.79 29.26 -4.95
CA SER A 40 -1.96 29.06 -3.51
C SER A 40 -2.97 30.04 -2.94
N GLY A 41 -4.09 29.54 -2.42
CA GLY A 41 -5.17 30.36 -1.87
C GLY A 41 -6.36 29.53 -1.43
N GLU A 42 -7.44 30.22 -1.05
CA GLU A 42 -8.69 29.64 -0.53
C GLU A 42 -9.26 28.56 -1.47
N ALA A 43 -9.30 28.85 -2.78
CA ALA A 43 -9.81 27.93 -3.79
C ALA A 43 -9.05 26.59 -3.84
N GLN A 44 -7.71 26.66 -3.80
CA GLN A 44 -6.86 25.48 -3.81
C GLN A 44 -7.04 24.66 -2.52
N GLN A 45 -7.17 25.32 -1.37
CA GLN A 45 -7.40 24.65 -0.08
C GLN A 45 -8.72 23.90 -0.04
N GLU A 46 -9.82 24.51 -0.49
CA GLU A 46 -11.13 23.85 -0.48
C GLU A 46 -11.18 22.63 -1.41
N LEU A 47 -10.55 22.72 -2.59
CA LEU A 47 -10.46 21.59 -3.52
C LEU A 47 -9.55 20.48 -2.97
N LEU A 48 -8.43 20.84 -2.35
CA LEU A 48 -7.54 19.86 -1.73
C LEU A 48 -8.23 19.16 -0.57
N LYS A 49 -9.00 19.89 0.24
CA LYS A 49 -9.83 19.31 1.31
C LYS A 49 -10.86 18.33 0.74
N LEU A 50 -11.57 18.72 -0.32
CA LEU A 50 -12.53 17.83 -1.01
C LEU A 50 -11.84 16.55 -1.51
N ALA A 51 -10.64 16.66 -2.06
CA ALA A 51 -9.87 15.50 -2.49
C ALA A 51 -9.53 14.57 -1.30
N VAL A 52 -9.01 15.13 -0.20
CA VAL A 52 -8.65 14.38 1.01
C VAL A 52 -9.86 13.69 1.65
N GLU A 53 -11.02 14.36 1.69
CA GLU A 53 -12.27 13.77 2.16
C GLU A 53 -12.74 12.58 1.30
N ASN A 54 -12.35 12.52 0.04
CA ASN A 54 -12.66 11.39 -0.85
C ASN A 54 -11.58 10.30 -0.81
N VAL A 55 -10.31 10.65 -0.54
CA VAL A 55 -9.21 9.69 -0.29
C VAL A 55 -9.60 8.70 0.81
N VAL A 56 -10.17 9.17 1.92
CA VAL A 56 -10.54 8.30 3.05
C VAL A 56 -11.68 7.34 2.73
N LYS A 57 -12.54 7.68 1.77
CA LYS A 57 -13.67 6.85 1.32
C LYS A 57 -13.25 5.72 0.37
N LEU A 58 -12.08 5.87 -0.27
CA LEU A 58 -11.59 4.88 -1.22
C LEU A 58 -11.11 3.60 -0.53
N LYS A 59 -11.32 2.47 -1.23
CA LYS A 59 -10.64 1.22 -0.89
C LYS A 59 -9.15 1.39 -1.14
N ASP A 60 -8.34 0.80 -0.27
CA ASP A 60 -6.88 0.93 -0.30
C ASP A 60 -6.29 0.53 -1.67
N SER A 61 -6.80 -0.56 -2.27
CA SER A 61 -6.37 -1.01 -3.60
C SER A 61 -6.68 -0.02 -4.71
N GLN A 62 -7.79 0.71 -4.63
CA GLN A 62 -8.16 1.74 -5.62
C GLN A 62 -7.27 2.97 -5.47
N LEU A 63 -7.00 3.38 -4.22
CA LEU A 63 -6.13 4.52 -3.94
C LEU A 63 -4.67 4.26 -4.36
N CYS A 64 -4.11 3.11 -3.98
CA CYS A 64 -2.73 2.75 -4.32
C CYS A 64 -2.49 2.50 -5.83
N SER A 65 -3.56 2.31 -6.61
CA SER A 65 -3.50 2.16 -8.08
C SER A 65 -3.98 3.40 -8.83
N SER A 66 -4.24 4.51 -8.15
CA SER A 66 -4.62 5.77 -8.80
C SER A 66 -3.39 6.44 -9.42
N ASN A 67 -3.56 6.92 -10.66
CA ASN A 67 -2.54 7.73 -11.35
C ASN A 67 -2.38 9.12 -10.71
N SER A 68 -3.35 9.56 -9.92
CA SER A 68 -3.31 10.83 -9.19
C SER A 68 -2.61 10.72 -7.84
N LEU A 69 -2.04 9.55 -7.50
CA LEU A 69 -1.35 9.36 -6.22
C LEU A 69 -0.16 10.31 -6.05
N GLU A 70 0.60 10.55 -7.12
CA GLU A 70 1.71 11.49 -7.10
C GLU A 70 1.23 12.93 -6.89
N ASP A 71 0.17 13.33 -7.60
CA ASP A 71 -0.45 14.65 -7.46
C ASP A 71 -1.01 14.87 -6.06
N LEU A 72 -1.67 13.85 -5.49
CA LEU A 72 -2.18 13.87 -4.12
C LEU A 72 -1.05 14.20 -3.13
N TRP A 73 0.01 13.40 -3.13
CA TRP A 73 1.09 13.58 -2.17
C TRP A 73 1.83 14.90 -2.38
N ARG A 74 2.13 15.25 -3.63
CA ARG A 74 2.77 16.52 -3.96
C ARG A 74 1.96 17.73 -3.48
N LEU A 75 0.66 17.77 -3.78
CA LEU A 75 -0.20 18.89 -3.41
C LEU A 75 -0.40 18.99 -1.90
N VAL A 76 -0.63 17.86 -1.22
CA VAL A 76 -0.79 17.84 0.24
C VAL A 76 0.50 18.25 0.95
N LEU A 77 1.67 17.80 0.50
CA LEU A 77 2.95 18.17 1.11
C LEU A 77 3.29 19.64 0.93
N ARG A 78 3.01 20.22 -0.25
CA ARG A 78 3.35 21.62 -0.58
C ARG A 78 2.32 22.62 -0.09
N HIS A 79 1.03 22.27 -0.19
CA HIS A 79 -0.07 23.23 0.01
C HIS A 79 -1.05 22.81 1.10
N GLY A 80 -1.18 21.52 1.42
CA GLY A 80 -2.13 21.07 2.44
C GLY A 80 -1.81 21.63 3.82
N ASP A 81 -2.84 21.85 4.64
CA ASP A 81 -2.65 22.07 6.07
C ASP A 81 -2.19 20.76 6.77
N ASP A 82 -1.84 20.89 8.04
CA ASP A 82 -1.30 19.75 8.81
C ASP A 82 -2.37 18.66 9.05
N ASP A 83 -3.65 19.04 9.17
CA ASP A 83 -4.77 18.10 9.35
C ASP A 83 -4.99 17.25 8.08
N MET A 84 -4.90 17.86 6.90
CA MET A 84 -4.98 17.18 5.61
C MET A 84 -3.81 16.19 5.46
N LEU A 85 -2.59 16.63 5.76
CA LEU A 85 -1.41 15.77 5.70
C LEU A 85 -1.52 14.59 6.66
N GLU A 86 -1.94 14.84 7.91
CA GLU A 86 -2.15 13.80 8.89
C GLU A 86 -3.24 12.81 8.46
N THR A 87 -4.35 13.30 7.92
CA THR A 87 -5.47 12.47 7.44
C THR A 87 -5.01 11.50 6.35
N VAL A 88 -4.31 12.01 5.33
CA VAL A 88 -3.77 11.18 4.26
C VAL A 88 -2.73 10.21 4.82
N ALA A 89 -1.80 10.68 5.65
CA ALA A 89 -0.77 9.82 6.24
C ALA A 89 -1.36 8.67 7.05
N ASN A 90 -2.37 8.95 7.88
CA ASN A 90 -3.03 7.93 8.70
C ASN A 90 -3.74 6.89 7.84
N LYS A 91 -4.40 7.31 6.74
CA LYS A 91 -4.99 6.36 5.78
C LYS A 91 -3.94 5.40 5.23
N PHE A 92 -2.76 5.88 4.82
CA PHE A 92 -1.68 5.02 4.30
C PHE A 92 -1.00 4.16 5.37
N LYS A 93 -0.82 4.68 6.59
CA LYS A 93 -0.25 3.90 7.71
C LYS A 93 -1.13 2.72 8.13
N GLN A 94 -2.44 2.83 7.94
CA GLN A 94 -3.39 1.76 8.27
C GLN A 94 -3.55 0.71 7.16
N MET A 95 -2.97 0.94 5.97
CA MET A 95 -3.06 -0.01 4.87
C MET A 95 -2.21 -1.25 5.10
N THR A 96 -2.60 -2.33 4.43
CA THR A 96 -1.72 -3.51 4.35
C THR A 96 -0.40 -3.12 3.67
N PRO A 97 0.77 -3.31 4.31
CA PRO A 97 2.07 -2.88 3.76
C PRO A 97 2.40 -3.47 2.38
N ARG A 98 1.75 -4.58 1.99
CA ARG A 98 1.82 -5.16 0.64
C ARG A 98 1.40 -4.18 -0.46
N LEU A 99 0.41 -3.32 -0.20
CA LEU A 99 -0.15 -2.40 -1.19
C LEU A 99 0.72 -1.15 -1.41
N LEU A 100 1.63 -0.86 -0.49
CA LEU A 100 2.46 0.35 -0.50
C LEU A 100 3.61 0.33 -1.51
N HIS A 101 3.73 -0.71 -2.35
CA HIS A 101 4.86 -0.84 -3.29
C HIS A 101 4.98 0.37 -4.22
N TYR A 102 3.90 0.73 -4.92
CA TYR A 102 3.89 1.89 -5.81
C TYR A 102 3.98 3.22 -5.03
N THR A 103 3.37 3.27 -3.84
CA THR A 103 3.43 4.44 -2.97
C THR A 103 4.86 4.80 -2.55
N VAL A 104 5.69 3.82 -2.19
CA VAL A 104 7.10 4.08 -1.84
C VAL A 104 7.90 4.62 -3.03
N TYR A 105 7.58 4.16 -4.25
CA TYR A 105 8.18 4.72 -5.47
C TYR A 105 7.81 6.20 -5.66
N VAL A 106 6.54 6.55 -5.49
CA VAL A 106 6.07 7.95 -5.51
C VAL A 106 6.82 8.79 -4.47
N PHE A 107 7.01 8.27 -3.25
CA PHE A 107 7.71 9.00 -2.19
C PHE A 107 9.17 9.28 -2.53
N ALA A 108 9.87 8.36 -3.18
CA ALA A 108 11.25 8.59 -3.59
C ALA A 108 11.38 9.83 -4.50
N HIS A 109 10.42 10.06 -5.39
CA HIS A 109 10.38 11.27 -6.20
C HIS A 109 10.11 12.52 -5.36
N GLN A 110 9.13 12.48 -4.45
CA GLN A 110 8.81 13.64 -3.61
C GLN A 110 9.96 14.00 -2.64
N LEU A 111 10.71 13.01 -2.14
CA LEU A 111 11.86 13.25 -1.25
C LEU A 111 13.05 13.94 -1.95
N SER A 112 13.09 13.94 -3.29
CA SER A 112 14.09 14.69 -4.05
C SER A 112 13.78 16.19 -4.16
N ASP A 113 12.57 16.59 -3.76
CA ASP A 113 12.08 17.96 -3.81
C ASP A 113 12.54 18.76 -2.58
N ILE A 114 13.45 19.72 -2.82
CA ILE A 114 14.05 20.55 -1.76
C ILE A 114 13.05 21.54 -1.13
N ASP A 115 11.92 21.79 -1.79
CA ASP A 115 10.90 22.73 -1.29
C ASP A 115 10.02 22.11 -0.20
N ILE A 116 10.08 20.79 0.00
CA ILE A 116 9.26 20.10 1.00
C ILE A 116 9.93 20.17 2.38
N PRO A 117 9.25 20.70 3.41
CA PRO A 117 9.81 20.77 4.76
C PRO A 117 10.22 19.41 5.31
N ALA A 118 11.34 19.37 6.04
CA ALA A 118 11.86 18.14 6.64
C ALA A 118 10.86 17.42 7.55
N SER A 119 10.00 18.17 8.25
CA SER A 119 8.92 17.59 9.08
C SER A 119 7.88 16.84 8.24
N ARG A 120 7.56 17.34 7.05
CA ARG A 120 6.61 16.72 6.12
C ARG A 120 7.23 15.54 5.37
N SER A 121 8.52 15.63 5.01
CA SER A 121 9.23 14.50 4.40
C SER A 121 9.40 13.32 5.38
N ALA A 122 9.53 13.59 6.68
CA ALA A 122 9.55 12.55 7.72
C ALA A 122 8.24 11.71 7.75
N VAL A 123 7.10 12.29 7.36
CA VAL A 123 5.83 11.55 7.23
C VAL A 123 5.95 10.47 6.15
N LEU A 124 6.54 10.79 4.99
CA LEU A 124 6.76 9.82 3.92
C LEU A 124 7.70 8.71 4.36
N ALA A 125 8.79 9.07 5.05
CA ALA A 125 9.74 8.10 5.59
C ALA A 125 9.06 7.14 6.59
N SER A 126 8.16 7.63 7.43
CA SER A 126 7.43 6.78 8.39
C SER A 126 6.53 5.75 7.71
N ILE A 127 5.91 6.09 6.58
CA ILE A 127 5.09 5.14 5.81
C ILE A 127 5.98 4.16 5.03
N ALA A 128 7.08 4.65 4.47
CA ALA A 128 8.05 3.79 3.78
C ALA A 128 8.68 2.76 4.74
N ALA A 129 8.91 3.12 6.00
CA ALA A 129 9.40 2.19 7.03
C ALA A 129 8.47 0.99 7.22
N LEU A 130 7.15 1.19 7.24
CA LEU A 130 6.17 0.08 7.33
C LEU A 130 6.33 -0.93 6.20
N ARG A 131 6.59 -0.45 4.98
CA ARG A 131 6.84 -1.31 3.81
C ARG A 131 8.16 -2.07 3.97
N THR A 132 9.20 -1.40 4.43
CA THR A 132 10.54 -1.97 4.63
C THR A 132 10.53 -3.06 5.70
N GLU A 133 9.92 -2.80 6.86
CA GLU A 133 9.76 -3.78 7.94
C GLU A 133 8.98 -5.02 7.47
N TRP A 134 7.89 -4.80 6.73
CA TRP A 134 7.15 -5.91 6.15
C TRP A 134 8.01 -6.73 5.18
N LEU A 135 8.78 -6.08 4.30
CA LEU A 135 9.69 -6.78 3.38
C LEU A 135 10.76 -7.59 4.11
N GLN A 136 11.34 -7.04 5.17
CA GLN A 136 12.29 -7.76 6.03
C GLN A 136 11.65 -9.03 6.61
N SER A 137 10.43 -8.93 7.14
CA SER A 137 9.72 -10.11 7.67
C SER A 137 9.48 -11.19 6.60
N GLN A 138 9.30 -10.80 5.32
CA GLN A 138 9.15 -11.77 4.24
C GLN A 138 10.47 -12.44 3.87
N ILE A 139 11.60 -11.73 3.99
CA ILE A 139 12.94 -12.27 3.74
C ILE A 139 13.33 -13.24 4.86
N GLU A 140 13.10 -12.89 6.13
CA GLU A 140 13.40 -13.76 7.27
C GLU A 140 12.71 -15.13 7.19
N VAL A 141 11.51 -15.18 6.60
CA VAL A 141 10.81 -16.45 6.34
C VAL A 141 11.57 -17.31 5.31
N LEU A 142 12.18 -16.70 4.30
CA LEU A 142 12.94 -17.38 3.26
C LEU A 142 14.34 -17.82 3.73
N GLU A 143 14.89 -17.16 4.74
CA GLU A 143 16.16 -17.54 5.37
C GLU A 143 16.03 -18.79 6.25
N LYS A 144 14.81 -19.19 6.61
CA LYS A 144 14.59 -20.46 7.30
C LYS A 144 15.02 -21.61 6.40
N PRO A 145 15.95 -22.47 6.84
CA PRO A 145 16.30 -23.66 6.09
C PRO A 145 15.04 -24.48 5.79
N PHE A 146 14.95 -25.00 4.56
CA PHE A 146 13.94 -25.99 4.24
C PHE A 146 14.07 -27.16 5.24
N SER A 147 12.96 -27.51 5.90
CA SER A 147 12.90 -28.63 6.83
C SER A 147 11.96 -29.69 6.29
N TRP A 148 12.40 -30.94 6.35
CA TRP A 148 11.55 -32.11 6.13
C TRP A 148 10.71 -32.46 7.38
N GLU A 149 10.89 -31.72 8.49
CA GLU A 149 10.25 -32.04 9.76
C GLU A 149 8.72 -31.91 9.69
N MET A 150 8.06 -33.05 9.87
CA MET A 150 6.63 -33.27 10.03
C MET A 150 6.43 -34.03 11.34
N PRO A 151 6.26 -33.35 12.50
CA PRO A 151 6.20 -33.97 13.82
C PRO A 151 5.08 -35.01 13.99
N THR A 152 4.06 -34.93 13.14
CA THR A 152 2.89 -35.82 13.11
C THR A 152 2.91 -36.78 11.92
N ALA A 153 4.03 -36.95 11.23
CA ALA A 153 4.16 -37.93 10.15
C ALA A 153 3.88 -39.33 10.68
N GLU A 154 3.04 -40.12 10.01
CA GLU A 154 2.78 -41.54 10.32
C GLU A 154 3.02 -42.34 9.04
N PHE A 155 4.06 -43.18 9.05
CA PHE A 155 4.45 -44.05 7.95
C PHE A 155 4.76 -45.45 8.50
N PRO A 156 3.71 -46.21 8.88
CA PRO A 156 3.86 -47.47 9.62
C PRO A 156 4.65 -48.54 8.84
N ASP A 157 4.62 -48.48 7.51
CA ASP A 157 5.36 -49.42 6.65
C ASP A 157 6.83 -49.03 6.45
N THR A 158 7.22 -47.80 6.82
CA THR A 158 8.58 -47.26 6.65
C THR A 158 9.04 -46.43 7.84
N ALA A 159 9.37 -47.13 8.93
CA ALA A 159 9.81 -46.53 10.19
C ALA A 159 11.03 -45.57 10.04
N GLU A 160 11.92 -45.84 9.07
CA GLU A 160 13.07 -44.98 8.78
C GLU A 160 12.64 -43.61 8.20
N VAL A 161 11.65 -43.60 7.32
CA VAL A 161 11.07 -42.38 6.75
C VAL A 161 10.28 -41.62 7.82
N GLU A 162 9.49 -42.33 8.65
CA GLU A 162 8.78 -41.72 9.78
C GLU A 162 9.75 -41.03 10.76
N THR A 163 10.85 -41.71 11.09
CA THR A 163 11.87 -41.18 11.99
C THR A 163 12.57 -39.97 11.40
N PHE A 164 12.95 -40.04 10.12
CA PHE A 164 13.56 -38.92 9.39
C PHE A 164 12.64 -37.70 9.36
N LEU A 165 11.37 -37.89 8.98
CA LEU A 165 10.39 -36.81 8.92
C LEU A 165 10.03 -36.26 10.30
N ARG A 166 10.12 -37.02 11.39
CA ARG A 166 9.95 -36.46 12.74
C ARG A 166 11.24 -35.86 13.32
N GLY A 167 12.36 -35.99 12.61
CA GLY A 167 13.69 -35.58 13.05
C GLY A 167 14.16 -34.27 12.41
N PRO A 168 15.25 -33.68 12.94
CA PRO A 168 15.81 -32.42 12.42
C PRO A 168 16.69 -32.62 11.18
N GLU A 169 16.65 -33.79 10.56
CA GLU A 169 17.59 -34.20 9.53
C GLU A 169 17.19 -33.59 8.17
N ALA A 170 18.15 -32.97 7.48
CA ALA A 170 17.88 -32.28 6.22
C ALA A 170 17.95 -33.20 4.97
N ARG A 171 18.44 -34.44 5.14
CA ARG A 171 18.62 -35.41 4.05
C ARG A 171 18.55 -36.85 4.56
N MET A 172 17.94 -37.73 3.76
CA MET A 172 17.94 -39.18 3.92
C MET A 172 18.38 -39.80 2.59
N THR A 173 19.21 -40.84 2.65
CA THR A 173 19.56 -41.63 1.47
C THR A 173 18.80 -42.95 1.54
N THR A 174 17.98 -43.24 0.54
CA THR A 174 17.28 -44.52 0.41
C THR A 174 18.07 -45.44 -0.52
N GLU A 175 18.30 -46.69 -0.13
CA GLU A 175 19.06 -47.65 -0.96
C GLU A 175 18.22 -48.23 -2.13
N ASP A 176 16.89 -48.09 -2.08
CA ASP A 176 15.94 -48.56 -3.09
C ASP A 176 14.74 -47.60 -3.25
N VAL A 177 13.98 -47.74 -4.35
CA VAL A 177 12.68 -47.04 -4.52
C VAL A 177 11.68 -47.66 -3.53
N ILE A 178 11.43 -46.96 -2.43
CA ILE A 178 10.30 -47.28 -1.53
C ILE A 178 9.03 -47.10 -2.36
N SER A 179 8.38 -48.21 -2.70
CA SER A 179 7.08 -48.20 -3.38
C SER A 179 6.00 -48.09 -2.31
N PHE A 180 5.39 -46.92 -2.19
CA PHE A 180 4.19 -46.74 -1.39
C PHE A 180 3.08 -47.64 -1.95
N ALA A 181 2.38 -48.38 -1.09
CA ALA A 181 1.23 -49.16 -1.50
C ALA A 181 0.20 -48.23 -2.16
N LYS A 182 -0.42 -48.67 -3.26
CA LYS A 182 -1.33 -47.84 -4.07
C LYS A 182 -2.51 -47.26 -3.29
N ASP A 183 -2.84 -47.84 -2.14
CA ASP A 183 -4.08 -47.53 -1.42
C ASP A 183 -3.97 -46.27 -0.54
N ASP A 184 -2.76 -45.77 -0.25
CA ASP A 184 -2.59 -44.56 0.59
C ASP A 184 -2.77 -43.26 -0.18
N ALA A 185 -2.52 -43.28 -1.49
CA ALA A 185 -2.58 -42.10 -2.36
C ALA A 185 -4.02 -41.66 -2.71
N GLU A 186 -5.01 -42.56 -2.58
CA GLU A 186 -6.41 -42.24 -2.87
C GLU A 186 -7.16 -41.62 -1.67
N SER A 187 -6.55 -41.60 -0.48
CA SER A 187 -7.18 -41.04 0.73
C SER A 187 -7.03 -39.52 0.90
N TYR A 188 -6.20 -38.88 0.06
CA TYR A 188 -5.88 -37.45 0.13
C TYR A 188 -6.20 -36.65 -1.15
N ALA A 189 -6.96 -37.24 -2.08
CA ALA A 189 -7.45 -36.57 -3.30
C ALA A 189 -8.83 -35.92 -3.10
#